data_AF-A0A3D1PA33-F1
#
_entry.id   AF-A0A3D1PA33-F1
#
_cell.length_a   1.000
_cell.length_b   1.000
_cell.length_c   1.000
_cell.angle_alpha   90.00
_cell.angle_beta   90.00
_cell.angle_gamma   90.00
#
_symmetry.space_group_name_H-M   'P 1'
#
loop_
_entity.id
_entity.type
_entity.pdbx_description
1 polymer ?
#
loop_
_entity_poly.entity_id
_entity_poly.type
_entity_poly.pdbx_seq_one_letter_code
_entity_poly.pdbx_strand_id
1 'polypeptide(L)'
;MTLVNNDRPDNLMPALLEVRNSGKCSTLEFSCVVDTLKAMAQHEVAAWLESHEASYHEIITKEFSQWLEEHSPHEEESIAQAAAAATGLEMPEDSFS
;
A
#
# COMPACT_ATOMS: atom_id res chain seq x y z
N MET A 1 5.22 5.22 -33.99
CA MET A 1 6.27 4.96 -32.98
C MET A 1 5.88 5.74 -31.75
N THR A 2 5.15 5.11 -30.84
CA THR A 2 4.94 5.64 -29.49
C THR A 2 6.30 5.64 -28.83
N LEU A 3 6.84 6.83 -28.54
CA LEU A 3 7.98 6.97 -27.62
C LEU A 3 7.51 6.40 -26.30
N VAL A 4 7.88 5.16 -26.00
CA VAL A 4 7.84 4.67 -24.62
C VAL A 4 8.90 5.50 -23.93
N ASN A 5 8.49 6.61 -23.31
CA ASN A 5 9.31 7.27 -22.33
C ASN A 5 9.63 6.19 -21.28
N ASN A 6 10.89 5.76 -21.23
CA ASN A 6 11.39 4.91 -20.16
C ASN A 6 11.36 5.62 -18.80
N ASP A 7 11.02 6.91 -18.79
CA ASP A 7 10.80 7.66 -17.58
C ASP A 7 9.64 7.04 -16.80
N ARG A 8 9.90 6.80 -15.52
CA ARG A 8 8.96 6.17 -14.62
C ARG A 8 7.81 7.13 -14.36
N PRO A 9 6.55 6.70 -14.51
CA PRO A 9 5.41 7.57 -14.24
C PRO A 9 5.38 7.99 -12.76
N ASP A 10 5.24 9.29 -12.50
CA ASP A 10 5.20 9.87 -11.14
C ASP A 10 4.08 9.26 -10.28
N ASN A 11 2.99 8.84 -10.91
CA ASN A 11 1.83 8.26 -10.26
C ASN A 11 1.91 6.72 -10.11
N LEU A 12 3.06 6.08 -10.37
CA LEU A 12 3.21 4.62 -10.22
C LEU A 12 2.81 4.14 -8.82
N MET A 13 3.39 4.74 -7.79
CA MET A 13 3.17 4.35 -6.40
C MET A 13 1.74 4.60 -5.90
N PRO A 14 1.13 5.78 -6.10
CA PRO A 14 -0.27 5.99 -5.75
C PRO A 14 -1.23 5.10 -6.56
N ALA A 15 -0.95 4.82 -7.83
CA ALA A 15 -1.79 3.92 -8.63
C ALA A 15 -1.72 2.46 -8.11
N LEU A 16 -0.54 1.98 -7.71
CA LEU A 16 -0.40 0.68 -7.05
C LEU A 16 -1.16 0.62 -5.72
N LEU A 17 -1.16 1.71 -4.95
CA LEU A 17 -1.96 1.83 -3.73
C LEU A 17 -3.46 1.77 -4.03
N GLU A 18 -3.95 2.44 -5.07
CA GLU A 18 -5.36 2.35 -5.50
C GLU A 18 -5.74 0.92 -5.89
N VAL A 19 -4.88 0.20 -6.61
CA VAL A 19 -5.09 -1.20 -6.96
C VAL A 19 -5.16 -2.08 -5.71
N ARG A 20 -4.24 -1.90 -4.75
CA ARG A 20 -4.27 -2.60 -3.46
C ARG A 20 -5.56 -2.31 -2.69
N ASN A 21 -5.94 -1.04 -2.58
CA ASN A 21 -7.14 -0.58 -1.87
C ASN A 21 -8.44 -1.04 -2.53
N SER A 22 -8.43 -1.28 -3.84
CA SER A 22 -9.59 -1.82 -4.54
C SER A 22 -9.95 -3.25 -4.10
N GLY A 23 -9.04 -3.96 -3.44
CA GLY A 23 -9.22 -5.35 -3.01
C GLY A 23 -9.30 -6.35 -4.16
N LYS A 24 -9.14 -5.91 -5.41
CA LYS A 24 -9.21 -6.77 -6.60
C LYS A 24 -7.97 -7.65 -6.75
N CYS A 25 -6.81 -7.17 -6.29
CA CYS A 25 -5.53 -7.84 -6.41
C CYS A 25 -4.86 -7.98 -5.04
N SER A 26 -5.33 -8.91 -4.21
CA SER A 26 -4.85 -9.12 -2.84
C SER A 26 -3.34 -9.38 -2.72
N THR A 27 -2.74 -9.98 -3.75
CA THR A 27 -1.32 -10.34 -3.82
C THR A 27 -0.50 -9.42 -4.71
N LEU A 28 -1.09 -8.35 -5.26
CA LEU A 28 -0.47 -7.49 -6.27
C LEU A 28 0.20 -8.31 -7.39
N GLU A 29 -0.48 -9.37 -7.85
CA GLU A 29 0.00 -10.16 -8.99
C GLU A 29 0.08 -9.28 -10.24
N PHE A 30 1.18 -9.36 -10.99
CA PHE A 30 1.46 -8.53 -12.16
C PHE A 30 0.28 -8.44 -13.13
N SER A 31 -0.27 -9.60 -13.53
CA SER A 31 -1.37 -9.66 -14.49
C SER A 31 -2.62 -8.92 -13.98
N CYS A 32 -2.97 -9.12 -12.72
CA CYS A 32 -4.10 -8.49 -12.05
C CYS A 32 -3.90 -6.98 -11.92
N VAL A 33 -2.69 -6.55 -11.55
CA VAL A 33 -2.35 -5.13 -11.39
C VAL A 33 -2.45 -4.41 -12.73
N VAL A 34 -1.88 -4.95 -13.80
CA VAL A 34 -1.97 -4.36 -15.15
C VAL A 34 -3.42 -4.27 -15.62
N ASP A 35 -4.23 -5.31 -15.44
CA ASP A 35 -5.64 -5.32 -15.85
C ASP A 35 -6.46 -4.29 -15.04
N THR A 36 -6.22 -4.22 -13.73
CA THR A 36 -6.89 -3.26 -12.85
C THR A 36 -6.51 -1.82 -13.19
N LEU A 37 -5.23 -1.54 -13.48
CA LEU A 37 -4.78 -0.22 -13.92
C LEU A 37 -5.43 0.19 -15.25
N LYS A 38 -5.52 -0.74 -16.21
CA LYS A 38 -6.25 -0.51 -17.46
C LYS A 38 -7.73 -0.22 -17.21
N ALA A 39 -8.36 -0.94 -16.28
CA ALA A 39 -9.76 -0.71 -15.89
C ALA A 39 -9.98 0.64 -15.17
N MET A 40 -8.96 1.17 -14.50
CA MET A 40 -8.96 2.48 -13.83
C MET A 40 -8.56 3.64 -14.75
N ALA A 41 -8.45 3.41 -16.06
CA ALA A 41 -7.93 4.37 -17.04
C ALA A 41 -6.48 4.85 -16.79
N GLN A 42 -5.72 4.14 -15.96
CA GLN A 42 -4.28 4.37 -15.71
C GLN A 42 -3.43 3.67 -16.79
N HIS A 43 -3.74 3.95 -18.05
CA HIS A 43 -3.13 3.25 -19.20
C HIS A 43 -1.62 3.48 -19.32
N GLU A 44 -1.13 4.66 -18.93
CA GLU A 44 0.30 4.99 -18.95
C GLU A 44 1.09 4.13 -17.96
N VAL A 45 0.60 4.01 -16.72
CA VAL A 45 1.21 3.17 -15.68
C VAL A 45 1.18 1.70 -16.07
N ALA A 46 0.05 1.24 -16.61
CA ALA A 46 -0.07 -0.13 -17.10
C ALA A 46 0.93 -0.44 -18.22
N ALA A 47 1.04 0.44 -19.23
CA ALA A 47 1.97 0.25 -20.35
C ALA A 47 3.44 0.32 -19.92
N TRP A 48 3.77 1.17 -18.95
CA TRP A 48 5.12 1.24 -18.39
C TRP A 48 5.46 -0.04 -17.62
N LEU A 49 4.53 -0.55 -16.79
CA LEU A 49 4.69 -1.82 -16.09
C LEU A 49 4.83 -3.00 -17.05
N GLU A 50 4.06 -3.04 -18.14
CA GLU A 50 4.19 -4.04 -19.21
C GLU A 50 5.58 -4.01 -19.85
N SER A 51 6.18 -2.81 -19.98
CA SER A 51 7.55 -2.67 -20.52
C SER A 51 8.64 -3.00 -19.50
N HIS A 52 8.31 -3.04 -18.20
CA HIS A 52 9.24 -3.25 -17.09
C HIS A 52 8.86 -4.46 -16.22
N GLU A 53 8.24 -5.50 -16.81
CA GLU A 53 7.81 -6.71 -16.11
C GLU A 53 8.95 -7.39 -15.33
N ALA A 54 10.16 -7.41 -15.90
CA ALA A 54 11.34 -8.00 -15.26
C ALA A 54 11.70 -7.32 -13.92
N SER A 55 11.41 -6.03 -13.79
CA SER A 55 11.65 -5.23 -12.58
C SER A 55 10.45 -5.20 -11.65
N TYR A 56 9.28 -5.70 -12.08
CA TYR A 56 8.03 -5.62 -11.32
C TYR A 56 8.14 -6.19 -9.92
N HIS A 57 8.76 -7.37 -9.79
CA HIS A 57 8.91 -8.01 -8.49
C HIS A 57 9.71 -7.14 -7.51
N GLU A 58 10.78 -6.49 -7.99
CA GLU A 58 11.58 -5.58 -7.17
C GLU A 58 10.80 -4.31 -6.82
N ILE A 59 10.06 -3.74 -7.77
CA ILE A 59 9.22 -2.55 -7.57
C ILE A 59 8.20 -2.83 -6.47
N ILE A 60 7.49 -3.96 -6.50
CA ILE A 60 6.46 -4.29 -5.50
C ILE A 60 7.08 -4.64 -4.14
N THR A 61 8.15 -5.44 -4.12
CA THR A 61 8.70 -5.95 -2.84
C THR A 61 9.57 -4.97 -2.11
N LYS A 62 10.32 -4.12 -2.81
CA LYS A 62 11.22 -3.13 -2.21
C LYS A 62 10.64 -1.73 -2.27
N GLU A 63 10.44 -1.21 -3.49
CA GLU A 63 10.16 0.21 -3.67
C GLU A 63 8.77 0.60 -3.16
N PHE A 64 7.76 -0.21 -3.49
CA PHE A 64 6.39 0.02 -3.05
C PHE A 64 6.22 -0.25 -1.55
N SER A 65 6.88 -1.28 -1.01
CA SER A 65 6.92 -1.52 0.44
C SER A 65 7.52 -0.33 1.18
N GLN A 66 8.66 0.19 0.72
CA GLN A 66 9.32 1.33 1.35
C GLN A 66 8.47 2.60 1.20
N TRP A 67 7.91 2.84 0.02
CA TRP A 67 7.00 3.97 -0.21
C TRP A 67 5.78 3.89 0.72
N LEU A 68 5.23 2.69 0.93
CA LEU A 68 4.15 2.49 1.90
C LEU A 68 4.59 2.78 3.33
N GLU A 69 5.81 2.45 3.75
CA GLU A 69 6.29 2.83 5.09
C GLU A 69 6.44 4.35 5.23
N GLU A 70 6.82 5.04 4.15
CA GLU A 70 7.00 6.49 4.12
C GLU A 70 5.68 7.27 3.98
N HIS A 71 4.68 6.71 3.28
CA HIS A 71 3.43 7.38 2.89
C HIS A 71 2.16 6.77 3.45
N SER A 72 2.17 5.52 3.91
CA SER A 72 1.15 5.11 4.86
C SER A 72 1.39 6.01 6.07
N PRO A 73 0.36 6.71 6.58
CA PRO A 73 0.48 7.12 7.96
C PRO A 73 0.89 5.84 8.69
N HIS A 74 1.94 5.91 9.50
CA HIS A 74 2.02 5.00 10.62
C HIS A 74 0.57 4.85 11.06
N GLU A 75 0.04 3.62 11.06
CA GLU A 75 -0.94 3.30 12.08
C GLU A 75 -0.28 3.89 13.31
N GLU A 76 -0.76 5.07 13.72
CA GLU A 76 -0.53 5.64 15.02
C GLU A 76 -1.12 4.57 15.91
N GLU A 77 -0.28 3.56 16.11
CA GLU A 77 -0.10 2.74 17.27
C GLU A 77 -1.31 2.93 18.13
N SER A 78 -2.39 2.22 17.77
CA SER A 78 -3.67 2.18 18.46
C SER A 78 -3.62 2.97 19.76
N ILE A 79 -3.75 4.31 19.67
CA ILE A 79 -3.56 5.17 20.85
C ILE A 79 -4.74 4.91 21.80
N ALA A 80 -5.80 4.28 21.29
CA ALA A 80 -6.88 3.67 22.05
C ALA A 80 -6.46 2.41 22.84
N GLN A 81 -5.57 1.54 22.34
CA GLN A 81 -5.07 0.36 23.09
C GLN A 81 -3.93 0.71 24.06
N ALA A 82 -3.09 1.70 23.75
CA ALA A 82 -2.03 2.13 24.66
C ALA A 82 -2.54 2.96 25.86
N ALA A 83 -3.61 3.76 25.68
CA ALA A 83 -4.22 4.52 26.77
C ALA A 83 -4.93 3.62 27.82
N ALA A 84 -5.46 2.47 27.43
CA ALA A 84 -6.06 1.51 28.36
C ALA A 84 -5.03 0.82 29.27
N ALA A 85 -3.77 0.68 28.81
CA ALA A 85 -2.70 0.10 29.61
C ALA A 85 -2.02 1.12 30.55
N ALA A 86 -2.01 2.41 30.18
CA ALA A 86 -1.40 3.48 30.98
C ALA A 86 -2.36 4.10 32.01
N THR A 87 -3.67 3.90 31.86
CA THR A 87 -4.65 4.22 32.90
C THR A 87 -4.79 3.00 33.81
N GLY A 88 -3.81 2.83 34.70
CA GLY A 88 -3.89 1.93 35.84
C GLY A 88 -5.06 2.28 36.75
N LEU A 89 -6.27 1.93 36.34
CA LEU A 89 -7.38 1.67 37.24
C LEU A 89 -7.11 0.29 37.83
N GLU A 90 -6.12 0.23 38.71
CA GLU A 90 -6.19 -0.68 39.84
C GLU A 90 -7.57 -0.46 40.45
N MET A 91 -8.49 -1.40 40.23
CA MET A 91 -9.65 -1.51 41.08
C MET A 91 -9.09 -1.74 42.48
N PRO A 92 -9.29 -0.82 43.45
CA PRO A 92 -8.96 -1.15 44.82
C PRO A 92 -9.73 -2.41 45.19
N GLU A 93 -9.02 -3.41 45.70
CA GLU A 93 -9.60 -4.50 46.47
C GLU A 93 -10.24 -3.89 47.72
N ASP A 94 -11.44 -3.34 47.57
CA ASP A 94 -12.21 -2.86 48.71
C ASP A 94 -13.00 -4.04 49.27
N SER A 95 -12.34 -4.65 50.25
CA SER A 95 -12.95 -5.46 51.29
C SER A 95 -14.15 -4.74 51.90
N PHE A 96 -15.36 -5.12 51.50
CA PHE A 96 -16.55 -4.82 52.30
C PHE A 96 -17.42 -6.06 52.47
N SER A 97 -17.21 -6.69 53.63
CA SER A 97 -18.13 -7.44 54.51
C SER A 97 -18.86 -8.66 53.97
#